data_AF-A0A7W1NPA0-F1
#
_entry.id   AF-A0A7W1NPA0-F1
#
_cell.length_a   1.000
_cell.length_b   1.000
_cell.length_c   1.000
_cell.angle_alpha   90.00
_cell.angle_beta   90.00
_cell.angle_gamma   90.00
#
_symmetry.space_group_name_H-M   'P 1'
#
loop_
_entity.id
_entity.type
_entity.pdbx_description
1 polymer ?
#
loop_
_entity_poly.entity_id
_entity_poly.type
_entity_poly.pdbx_seq_one_letter_code
_entity_poly.pdbx_strand_id
1 'polypeptide(L)'
;MNFNKNTLQNAHLLQDLKREAWTADIIAALKTANVTTYEQLFSLIRDEQADPQPRADVCDEIRRLFNWIDKRRFVPPLLDALKTSHEPLLQNAIQALGNLESKRAVTPIINLVGNKTLSYDTRRFAILVLVEIGDKNAIPSLVNIMFDSTDDIKIREDAIEQTAWFFDSSLVKTYIQLLSDPESDMRFWAAYGLTVMRTDISAALRELDRVAAFDHVAPDGWWHIDREALDPLENIYWQRLGLRENEDSRKRIHVISPAPEYSTFKWLFNRWPYGEYKKLKPPSLKVDHRWLTKKLREEWPSIRLNIRKPRPQTYLLDWLIEIDGEPLIGGLHREQYAVVITGNLKAMRVFATWYRSIIEPKQYLFLYEWAGLATELKSGMSETGIEMEQADRDKHTNALDERDIKYPWVIETD
;
A
#
# COMPACT_ATOMS: atom_id res chain seq x y z
N MET A 1 -25.32 31.43 19.68
CA MET A 1 -25.10 32.85 19.34
C MET A 1 -24.74 32.93 17.86
N ASN A 2 -25.54 33.65 17.07
CA ASN A 2 -25.30 33.86 15.65
C ASN A 2 -24.06 34.77 15.48
N PHE A 3 -22.96 34.22 14.97
CA PHE A 3 -21.77 34.99 14.67
C PHE A 3 -21.97 35.76 13.36
N ASN A 4 -22.03 37.08 13.50
CA ASN A 4 -22.13 38.02 12.39
C ASN A 4 -20.84 37.96 11.56
N LYS A 5 -20.95 37.60 10.27
CA LYS A 5 -19.82 37.38 9.34
C LYS A 5 -19.04 38.66 8.97
N ASN A 6 -19.43 39.83 9.49
CA ASN A 6 -18.91 41.14 9.07
C ASN A 6 -18.11 41.93 10.12
N THR A 7 -17.70 41.35 11.25
CA THR A 7 -16.99 42.10 12.30
C THR A 7 -15.46 42.13 12.20
N LEU A 8 -14.86 41.48 11.20
CA LEU A 8 -13.40 41.37 11.04
C LEU A 8 -12.85 42.40 10.03
N GLN A 9 -13.04 43.69 10.31
CA GLN A 9 -12.29 44.74 9.61
C GLN A 9 -11.16 45.38 10.43
N ASN A 10 -11.09 45.19 11.76
CA ASN A 10 -9.94 45.62 12.58
C ASN A 10 -10.01 44.96 13.97
N ALA A 11 -9.75 43.65 14.08
CA ALA A 11 -9.62 42.97 15.38
C ALA A 11 -8.15 42.64 15.65
N HIS A 12 -7.72 42.79 16.90
CA HIS A 12 -6.37 42.45 17.36
C HIS A 12 -6.15 40.96 17.14
N LEU A 13 -5.24 40.60 16.23
CA LEU A 13 -4.86 39.20 15.96
C LEU A 13 -4.66 38.47 17.28
N LEU A 14 -3.87 39.03 18.21
CA LEU A 14 -3.62 38.46 19.54
C LEU A 14 -4.86 38.25 20.44
N GLN A 15 -5.97 38.96 20.22
CA GLN A 15 -7.24 38.74 20.93
C GLN A 15 -8.07 37.65 20.25
N ASP A 16 -8.09 37.61 18.92
CA ASP A 16 -8.75 36.54 18.16
C ASP A 16 -8.04 35.20 18.37
N LEU A 17 -6.69 35.22 18.38
CA LEU A 17 -5.82 34.09 18.72
C LEU A 17 -6.09 33.52 20.12
N LYS A 18 -6.53 34.34 21.08
CA LYS A 18 -6.89 33.85 22.42
C LYS A 18 -8.29 33.22 22.47
N ARG A 19 -9.14 33.50 21.48
CA ARG A 19 -10.53 33.01 21.40
C ARG A 19 -10.63 31.74 20.58
N GLU A 20 -9.89 31.69 19.48
CA GLU A 20 -9.61 30.48 18.71
C GLU A 20 -8.50 29.70 19.43
N ALA A 21 -8.43 28.38 19.31
CA ALA A 21 -7.55 27.54 20.14
C ALA A 21 -6.05 27.60 19.76
N TRP A 22 -5.47 28.80 19.63
CA TRP A 22 -4.06 28.98 19.30
C TRP A 22 -3.17 28.72 20.55
N THR A 23 -2.07 28.00 20.37
CA THR A 23 -1.11 27.68 21.43
C THR A 23 -0.33 28.91 21.93
N ALA A 24 0.17 28.85 23.17
CA ALA A 24 0.92 29.95 23.80
C ALA A 24 2.22 30.30 23.05
N ASP A 25 2.83 29.31 22.40
CA ASP A 25 4.08 29.44 21.66
C ASP A 25 3.93 30.37 20.44
N ILE A 26 2.73 30.45 19.87
CA ILE A 26 2.42 31.27 18.69
C ILE A 26 2.25 32.72 19.08
N ILE A 27 1.53 32.93 20.19
CA ILE A 27 1.38 34.26 20.75
C ILE A 27 2.77 34.79 21.09
N ALA A 28 3.70 33.94 21.54
CA ALA A 28 5.10 34.31 21.73
C ALA A 28 5.83 34.59 20.41
N ALA A 29 5.75 33.69 19.41
CA ALA A 29 6.40 33.86 18.11
C ALA A 29 5.94 35.12 17.36
N LEU A 30 4.62 35.36 17.30
CA LEU A 30 4.04 36.56 16.68
C LEU A 30 4.42 37.83 17.43
N LYS A 31 4.54 37.79 18.77
CA LYS A 31 5.05 38.93 19.54
C LYS A 31 6.52 39.20 19.23
N THR A 32 7.36 38.17 19.15
CA THR A 32 8.78 38.30 18.78
C THR A 32 8.94 38.89 17.37
N ALA A 33 8.08 38.48 16.44
CA ALA A 33 8.03 39.02 15.07
C ALA A 33 7.30 40.38 14.95
N ASN A 34 6.83 40.96 16.07
CA ASN A 34 6.02 42.19 16.10
C ASN A 34 4.77 42.16 15.19
N VAL A 35 4.18 40.98 15.00
CA VAL A 35 2.97 40.75 14.19
C VAL A 35 1.74 40.82 15.08
N THR A 36 0.94 41.88 14.91
CA THR A 36 -0.23 42.18 15.75
C THR A 36 -1.54 42.24 14.98
N THR A 37 -1.49 42.22 13.64
CA THR A 37 -2.65 42.21 12.75
C THR A 37 -2.54 41.10 11.70
N TYR A 38 -3.68 40.70 11.13
CA TYR A 38 -3.71 39.77 9.99
C TYR A 38 -2.94 40.32 8.78
N GLU A 39 -2.97 41.64 8.56
CA GLU A 39 -2.25 42.27 7.45
C GLU A 39 -0.73 42.15 7.62
N GLN A 40 -0.22 42.38 8.84
CA GLN A 40 1.19 42.17 9.16
C GLN A 40 1.58 40.69 9.02
N LEU A 41 0.71 39.78 9.45
CA LEU A 41 0.94 38.33 9.31
C LEU A 41 1.03 37.92 7.84
N PHE A 42 0.07 38.36 7.01
CA PHE A 42 0.08 38.06 5.58
C PHE A 42 1.26 38.72 4.86
N SER A 43 1.62 39.95 5.24
CA SER A 43 2.81 40.62 4.71
C SER A 43 4.08 39.84 5.03
N LEU A 44 4.23 39.35 6.27
CA LEU A 44 5.40 38.57 6.68
C LEU A 44 5.54 37.29 5.84
N ILE A 45 4.47 36.51 5.69
CA ILE A 45 4.50 35.26 4.91
C ILE A 45 4.93 35.54 3.45
N ARG A 46 4.40 36.61 2.85
CA ARG A 46 4.62 36.99 1.45
C ARG A 46 5.98 37.65 1.19
N ASP A 47 6.63 38.17 2.22
CA ASP A 47 7.90 38.88 2.06
C ASP A 47 9.02 37.88 1.73
N GLU A 48 9.34 37.75 0.44
CA GLU A 48 10.41 36.88 -0.05
C GLU A 48 11.79 37.26 0.49
N GLN A 49 11.99 38.51 0.93
CA GLN A 49 13.25 39.03 1.46
C GLN A 49 13.37 38.89 2.97
N ALA A 50 12.26 38.67 3.67
CA ALA A 50 12.28 38.42 5.11
C ALA A 50 12.91 37.07 5.44
N ASP A 51 13.49 36.99 6.64
CA ASP A 51 14.05 35.75 7.21
C ASP A 51 13.04 34.61 7.04
N PRO A 52 13.44 33.49 6.41
CA PRO A 52 12.54 32.38 6.18
C PRO A 52 12.10 31.67 7.47
N GLN A 53 12.84 31.78 8.59
CA GLN A 53 12.49 31.06 9.81
C GLN A 53 11.18 31.58 10.46
N PRO A 54 11.00 32.89 10.73
CA PRO A 54 9.72 33.41 11.20
C PRO A 54 8.54 33.11 10.27
N ARG A 55 8.79 33.12 8.95
CA ARG A 55 7.78 32.75 7.95
C ARG A 55 7.39 31.28 8.10
N ALA A 56 8.37 30.41 8.33
CA ALA A 56 8.17 28.96 8.49
C ALA A 56 7.36 28.67 9.75
N ASP A 57 7.69 29.34 10.86
CA ASP A 57 6.99 29.19 12.14
C ASP A 57 5.51 29.59 12.02
N VAL A 58 5.24 30.70 11.31
CA VAL A 58 3.86 31.13 11.05
C VAL A 58 3.11 30.12 10.17
N CYS A 59 3.75 29.55 9.14
CA CYS A 59 3.13 28.53 8.28
C CYS A 59 2.88 27.21 9.02
N ASP A 60 3.83 26.76 9.86
CA ASP A 60 3.67 25.58 10.72
C ASP A 60 2.45 25.74 11.63
N GLU A 61 2.21 26.95 12.07
CA GLU A 61 1.11 27.20 12.95
C GLU A 61 -0.24 27.26 12.24
N ILE A 62 -0.29 27.92 11.07
CA ILE A 62 -1.48 27.90 10.22
C ILE A 62 -1.87 26.45 9.91
N ARG A 63 -0.86 25.59 9.66
CA ARG A 63 -1.04 24.14 9.51
C ARG A 63 -1.69 23.51 10.74
N ARG A 64 -1.22 23.77 11.97
CA ARG A 64 -1.81 23.21 13.21
C ARG A 64 -3.25 23.65 13.46
N LEU A 65 -3.60 24.86 13.04
CA LEU A 65 -4.85 25.52 13.43
C LEU A 65 -5.86 25.65 12.30
N PHE A 66 -5.67 24.90 11.24
CA PHE A 66 -6.51 24.89 10.04
C PHE A 66 -8.02 24.76 10.34
N ASN A 67 -8.40 24.08 11.42
CA ASN A 67 -9.81 23.92 11.85
C ASN A 67 -10.46 25.21 12.38
N TRP A 68 -9.67 26.20 12.77
CA TRP A 68 -10.12 27.41 13.47
C TRP A 68 -9.95 28.69 12.64
N ILE A 69 -9.44 28.60 11.42
CA ILE A 69 -9.12 29.76 10.58
C ILE A 69 -10.01 29.89 9.34
N ASP A 70 -10.17 31.11 8.83
CA ASP A 70 -10.84 31.35 7.54
C ASP A 70 -9.92 30.95 6.38
N LYS A 71 -10.13 29.72 5.87
CA LYS A 71 -9.41 29.14 4.72
C LYS A 71 -9.20 30.13 3.57
N ARG A 72 -10.19 30.98 3.26
CA ARG A 72 -10.13 31.91 2.10
C ARG A 72 -9.06 32.98 2.25
N ARG A 73 -8.79 33.42 3.49
CA ARG A 73 -7.82 34.49 3.79
C ARG A 73 -6.39 33.99 3.78
N PHE A 74 -6.17 32.76 4.23
CA PHE A 74 -4.84 32.18 4.40
C PHE A 74 -4.28 31.51 3.15
N VAL A 75 -5.11 31.08 2.20
CA VAL A 75 -4.63 30.46 0.95
C VAL A 75 -3.70 31.39 0.14
N PRO A 76 -4.06 32.65 -0.19
CA PRO A 76 -3.19 33.51 -0.99
C PRO A 76 -1.77 33.71 -0.43
N PRO A 77 -1.55 34.10 0.84
CA PRO A 77 -0.19 34.23 1.38
C PRO A 77 0.56 32.90 1.44
N LEU A 78 -0.10 31.78 1.72
CA LEU A 78 0.54 30.46 1.68
C LEU A 78 1.00 30.07 0.27
N LEU A 79 0.23 30.42 -0.77
CA LEU A 79 0.64 30.21 -2.16
C LEU A 79 1.89 31.02 -2.52
N ASP A 80 2.03 32.23 -1.97
CA ASP A 80 3.25 33.02 -2.14
C ASP A 80 4.44 32.40 -1.41
N ALA A 81 4.24 31.79 -0.25
CA ALA A 81 5.30 31.09 0.50
C ALA A 81 5.88 29.89 -0.27
N LEU A 82 5.16 29.31 -1.23
CA LEU A 82 5.67 28.21 -2.08
C LEU A 82 6.80 28.63 -3.02
N LYS A 83 7.07 29.93 -3.18
CA LYS A 83 8.16 30.44 -4.05
C LYS A 83 9.54 30.42 -3.37
N THR A 84 9.61 30.02 -2.10
CA THR A 84 10.86 29.98 -1.34
C THR A 84 11.77 28.83 -1.77
N SER A 85 13.08 29.00 -1.55
CA SER A 85 14.06 27.90 -1.58
C SER A 85 14.36 27.31 -0.19
N HIS A 86 13.79 27.89 0.88
CA HIS A 86 13.98 27.40 2.24
C HIS A 86 13.04 26.23 2.53
N GLU A 87 13.56 24.99 2.50
CA GLU A 87 12.74 23.77 2.58
C GLU A 87 11.80 23.70 3.79
N PRO A 88 12.19 24.07 5.02
CA PRO A 88 11.24 24.06 6.14
C PRO A 88 10.03 24.98 5.93
N LEU A 89 10.23 26.16 5.34
CA LEU A 89 9.12 27.08 5.02
C LEU A 89 8.25 26.48 3.92
N LEU A 90 8.89 25.93 2.88
CA LEU A 90 8.20 25.30 1.76
C LEU A 90 7.32 24.14 2.21
N GLN A 91 7.86 23.22 3.00
CA GLN A 91 7.12 22.07 3.56
C GLN A 91 5.96 22.53 4.45
N ASN A 92 6.18 23.49 5.34
CA ASN A 92 5.11 24.02 6.19
C ASN A 92 3.99 24.67 5.36
N ALA A 93 4.34 25.41 4.31
CA ALA A 93 3.37 26.02 3.41
C ALA A 93 2.59 24.96 2.60
N ILE A 94 3.26 23.93 2.09
CA ILE A 94 2.63 22.80 1.41
C ILE A 94 1.61 22.12 2.35
N GLN A 95 2.00 21.74 3.56
CA GLN A 95 1.11 21.04 4.50
C GLN A 95 -0.04 21.94 4.96
N ALA A 96 0.21 23.22 5.21
CA ALA A 96 -0.85 24.17 5.54
C ALA A 96 -1.89 24.22 4.41
N LEU A 97 -1.47 24.27 3.15
CA LEU A 97 -2.39 24.24 2.00
C LEU A 97 -3.12 22.90 1.86
N GLY A 98 -2.46 21.79 2.22
CA GLY A 98 -3.04 20.44 2.33
C GLY A 98 -4.17 20.37 3.34
N ASN A 99 -3.89 20.76 4.59
CA ASN A 99 -4.86 20.79 5.70
C ASN A 99 -6.06 21.70 5.38
N LEU A 100 -5.83 22.78 4.62
CA LEU A 100 -6.89 23.68 4.17
C LEU A 100 -7.68 23.10 2.98
N GLU A 101 -7.26 21.97 2.40
CA GLU A 101 -7.84 21.30 1.23
C GLU A 101 -7.94 22.27 0.03
N SER A 102 -6.91 23.10 -0.15
CA SER A 102 -6.95 24.19 -1.12
C SER A 102 -6.69 23.68 -2.53
N LYS A 103 -7.76 23.51 -3.31
CA LYS A 103 -7.66 23.19 -4.76
C LYS A 103 -6.83 24.20 -5.56
N ARG A 104 -6.75 25.46 -5.09
CA ARG A 104 -5.89 26.48 -5.71
C ARG A 104 -4.39 26.19 -5.59
N ALA A 105 -4.01 25.30 -4.67
CA ALA A 105 -2.62 24.89 -4.45
C ALA A 105 -2.18 23.73 -5.35
N VAL A 106 -3.11 23.05 -6.04
CA VAL A 106 -2.83 21.85 -6.84
C VAL A 106 -1.77 22.13 -7.91
N THR A 107 -1.98 23.13 -8.77
CA THR A 107 -1.00 23.47 -9.83
C THR A 107 0.34 23.94 -9.26
N PRO A 108 0.40 24.86 -8.27
CA PRO A 108 1.66 25.19 -7.60
C PRO A 108 2.40 23.99 -7.00
N ILE A 109 1.71 23.09 -6.32
CA ILE A 109 2.33 21.92 -5.67
C ILE A 109 2.82 20.92 -6.74
N ILE A 110 2.09 20.72 -7.84
CA ILE A 110 2.55 19.91 -8.99
C ILE A 110 3.89 20.43 -9.53
N ASN A 111 4.06 21.75 -9.64
CA ASN A 111 5.32 22.34 -10.10
C ASN A 111 6.48 22.02 -9.14
N LEU A 112 6.21 21.92 -7.83
CA LEU A 112 7.21 21.52 -6.84
C LEU A 112 7.57 20.04 -6.98
N VAL A 113 6.60 19.16 -7.23
CA VAL A 113 6.87 17.74 -7.51
C VAL A 113 7.76 17.59 -8.73
N GLY A 114 7.53 18.36 -9.80
CA GLY A 114 8.37 18.35 -11.01
C GLY A 114 9.72 19.06 -10.87
N ASN A 115 9.97 19.77 -9.76
CA ASN A 115 11.21 20.51 -9.57
C ASN A 115 12.34 19.60 -9.04
N LYS A 116 13.15 19.07 -9.97
CA LYS A 116 14.29 18.18 -9.67
C LYS A 116 15.42 18.83 -8.87
N THR A 117 15.39 20.14 -8.60
CA THR A 117 16.37 20.79 -7.71
C THR A 117 16.01 20.69 -6.23
N LEU A 118 14.76 20.32 -5.90
CA LEU A 118 14.32 20.13 -4.52
C LEU A 118 14.76 18.76 -4.01
N SER A 119 14.91 18.63 -2.68
CA SER A 119 15.17 17.34 -2.07
C SER A 119 14.08 16.31 -2.35
N TYR A 120 14.47 15.04 -2.33
CA TYR A 120 13.53 13.91 -2.39
C TYR A 120 12.40 14.06 -1.37
N ASP A 121 12.73 14.36 -0.11
CA ASP A 121 11.76 14.48 0.98
C ASP A 121 10.71 15.56 0.70
N THR A 122 11.13 16.72 0.20
CA THR A 122 10.21 17.82 -0.14
C THR A 122 9.30 17.46 -1.32
N ARG A 123 9.84 16.82 -2.36
CA ARG A 123 9.05 16.40 -3.54
C ARG A 123 8.06 15.29 -3.18
N ARG A 124 8.49 14.29 -2.41
CA ARG A 124 7.62 13.24 -1.87
C ARG A 124 6.49 13.83 -1.03
N PHE A 125 6.83 14.76 -0.15
CA PHE A 125 5.85 15.43 0.70
C PHE A 125 4.80 16.21 -0.12
N ALA A 126 5.22 16.87 -1.19
CA ALA A 126 4.30 17.51 -2.14
C ALA A 126 3.33 16.50 -2.79
N ILE A 127 3.78 15.29 -3.14
CA ILE A 127 2.91 14.22 -3.67
C ILE A 127 1.87 13.80 -2.63
N LEU A 128 2.29 13.55 -1.39
CA LEU A 128 1.38 13.16 -0.29
C LEU A 128 0.26 14.18 -0.09
N VAL A 129 0.61 15.47 -0.10
CA VAL A 129 -0.36 16.55 0.08
C VAL A 129 -1.31 16.70 -1.11
N LEU A 130 -0.89 16.38 -2.35
CA LEU A 130 -1.81 16.35 -3.48
C LEU A 130 -2.92 15.31 -3.30
N VAL A 131 -2.61 14.16 -2.72
CA VAL A 131 -3.61 13.12 -2.36
C VAL A 131 -4.52 13.62 -1.25
N GLU A 132 -3.96 14.24 -0.20
CA GLU A 132 -4.74 14.80 0.91
C GLU A 132 -5.76 15.83 0.42
N ILE A 133 -5.36 16.71 -0.50
CA ILE A 133 -6.27 17.69 -1.15
C ILE A 133 -7.38 16.98 -1.94
N GLY A 134 -7.11 15.79 -2.49
CA GLY A 134 -8.08 14.96 -3.21
C GLY A 134 -8.58 15.54 -4.54
N ASP A 135 -7.92 16.56 -5.07
CA ASP A 135 -8.28 17.13 -6.37
C ASP A 135 -7.67 16.31 -7.52
N LYS A 136 -8.54 15.59 -8.22
CA LYS A 136 -8.20 14.72 -9.35
C LYS A 136 -7.55 15.46 -10.53
N ASN A 137 -7.56 16.78 -10.57
CA ASN A 137 -6.78 17.56 -11.53
C ASN A 137 -5.26 17.35 -11.38
N ALA A 138 -4.80 16.79 -10.25
CA ALA A 138 -3.40 16.39 -10.07
C ALA A 138 -3.01 15.14 -10.88
N ILE A 139 -3.96 14.25 -11.16
CA ILE A 139 -3.71 12.92 -11.74
C ILE A 139 -2.90 13.00 -13.04
N PRO A 140 -3.25 13.82 -14.06
CA PRO A 140 -2.48 13.85 -15.31
C PRO A 140 -1.01 14.20 -15.12
N SER A 141 -0.70 15.08 -14.15
CA SER A 141 0.68 15.49 -13.90
C SER A 141 1.44 14.42 -13.11
N LEU A 142 0.81 13.78 -12.13
CA LEU A 142 1.39 12.64 -11.42
C LEU A 142 1.65 11.47 -12.38
N VAL A 143 0.76 11.21 -13.34
CA VAL A 143 0.99 10.21 -14.42
C VAL A 143 2.20 10.57 -15.27
N ASN A 144 2.41 11.84 -15.62
CA ASN A 144 3.61 12.26 -16.35
C ASN A 144 4.89 11.98 -15.53
N ILE A 145 4.85 12.19 -14.21
CA ILE A 145 5.97 11.88 -13.30
C ILE A 145 6.28 10.37 -13.30
N MET A 146 5.26 9.51 -13.22
CA MET A 146 5.47 8.05 -13.26
C MET A 146 6.25 7.60 -14.51
N PHE A 147 5.97 8.21 -15.66
CA PHE A 147 6.61 7.86 -16.94
C PHE A 147 7.87 8.66 -17.27
N ASP A 148 8.30 9.60 -16.43
CA ASP A 148 9.57 10.31 -16.61
C ASP A 148 10.75 9.43 -16.16
N SER A 149 11.28 8.64 -17.08
CA SER A 149 12.43 7.77 -16.82
C SER A 149 13.73 8.52 -16.48
N THR A 150 13.75 9.86 -16.58
CA THR A 150 14.89 10.69 -16.17
C THR A 150 14.76 11.21 -14.74
N ASP A 151 13.66 10.91 -14.05
CA ASP A 151 13.44 11.27 -12.65
C ASP A 151 13.95 10.18 -11.69
N ASP A 152 14.06 10.54 -10.42
CA ASP A 152 14.37 9.61 -9.33
C ASP A 152 13.28 8.52 -9.26
N ILE A 153 13.70 7.25 -9.27
CA ILE A 153 12.81 6.10 -9.17
C ILE A 153 11.89 6.20 -7.94
N LYS A 154 12.37 6.73 -6.82
CA LYS A 154 11.58 6.86 -5.61
C LYS A 154 10.44 7.87 -5.76
N ILE A 155 10.66 8.94 -6.55
CA ILE A 155 9.59 9.90 -6.82
C ILE A 155 8.56 9.32 -7.79
N ARG A 156 9.02 8.53 -8.77
CA ARG A 156 8.14 7.84 -9.71
C ARG A 156 7.28 6.81 -8.97
N GLU A 157 7.85 6.04 -8.05
CA GLU A 157 7.14 5.03 -7.25
C GLU A 157 6.16 5.68 -6.27
N ASP A 158 6.57 6.75 -5.57
CA ASP A 158 5.68 7.54 -4.69
C ASP A 158 4.49 8.06 -5.49
N ALA A 159 4.68 8.53 -6.73
CA ALA A 159 3.55 8.96 -7.56
C ALA A 159 2.54 7.83 -7.80
N ILE A 160 2.98 6.59 -8.03
CA ILE A 160 2.09 5.43 -8.20
C ILE A 160 1.39 5.09 -6.89
N GLU A 161 2.14 4.88 -5.81
CA GLU A 161 1.58 4.54 -4.49
C GLU A 161 0.51 5.55 -4.10
N GLN A 162 0.85 6.83 -4.20
CA GLN A 162 -0.02 7.92 -3.75
C GLN A 162 -1.23 8.09 -4.67
N THR A 163 -1.08 7.91 -5.98
CA THR A 163 -2.25 8.00 -6.87
C THR A 163 -3.30 6.91 -6.64
N ALA A 164 -2.90 5.76 -6.09
CA ALA A 164 -3.80 4.67 -5.71
C ALA A 164 -4.91 5.13 -4.74
N TRP A 165 -4.61 6.11 -3.89
CA TRP A 165 -5.52 6.68 -2.89
C TRP A 165 -6.55 7.68 -3.44
N PHE A 166 -6.44 8.11 -4.71
CA PHE A 166 -7.53 8.86 -5.35
C PHE A 166 -8.72 7.97 -5.70
N PHE A 167 -8.53 6.64 -5.74
CA PHE A 167 -9.52 5.67 -6.19
C PHE A 167 -10.15 6.04 -7.54
N ASP A 168 -9.36 6.64 -8.44
CA ASP A 168 -9.83 7.10 -9.74
C ASP A 168 -9.64 6.04 -10.82
N SER A 169 -10.74 5.62 -11.44
CA SER A 169 -10.72 4.56 -12.45
C SER A 169 -9.95 4.90 -13.72
N SER A 170 -9.65 6.18 -13.99
CA SER A 170 -8.81 6.56 -15.13
C SER A 170 -7.38 6.04 -15.00
N LEU A 171 -6.91 5.74 -13.77
CA LEU A 171 -5.58 5.20 -13.49
C LEU A 171 -5.43 3.72 -13.89
N VAL A 172 -6.52 2.98 -14.10
CA VAL A 172 -6.46 1.55 -14.46
C VAL A 172 -5.59 1.33 -15.70
N LYS A 173 -5.77 2.16 -16.75
CA LYS A 173 -4.96 2.03 -17.97
C LYS A 173 -3.48 2.33 -17.71
N THR A 174 -3.20 3.32 -16.87
CA THR A 174 -1.84 3.69 -16.45
C THR A 174 -1.16 2.53 -15.73
N TYR A 175 -1.81 1.93 -14.73
CA TYR A 175 -1.25 0.80 -13.99
C TYR A 175 -1.05 -0.42 -14.88
N ILE A 176 -1.97 -0.73 -15.79
CA ILE A 176 -1.78 -1.82 -16.77
C ILE A 176 -0.51 -1.60 -17.61
N GLN A 177 -0.25 -0.37 -18.05
CA GLN A 177 0.96 -0.05 -18.80
C GLN A 177 2.23 -0.20 -17.94
N LEU A 178 2.17 0.22 -16.66
CA LEU A 178 3.29 0.16 -15.72
C LEU A 178 3.64 -1.27 -15.28
N LEU A 179 2.75 -2.27 -15.43
CA LEU A 179 3.09 -3.69 -15.24
C LEU A 179 4.18 -4.22 -16.19
N SER A 180 4.53 -3.45 -17.23
CA SER A 180 5.62 -3.76 -18.16
C SER A 180 6.82 -2.79 -18.05
N ASP A 181 6.85 -1.92 -17.03
CA ASP A 181 7.97 -0.99 -16.82
C ASP A 181 9.28 -1.75 -16.56
N PRO A 182 10.44 -1.28 -17.06
CA PRO A 182 11.73 -1.93 -16.81
C PRO A 182 12.09 -1.98 -15.31
N GLU A 183 11.66 -1.00 -14.52
CA GLU A 183 11.98 -0.92 -13.09
C GLU A 183 11.01 -1.77 -12.26
N SER A 184 11.56 -2.54 -11.31
CA SER A 184 10.79 -3.48 -10.49
C SER A 184 9.77 -2.80 -9.59
N ASP A 185 10.13 -1.66 -8.99
CA ASP A 185 9.30 -0.89 -8.07
C ASP A 185 8.05 -0.35 -8.78
N MET A 186 8.21 0.08 -10.03
CA MET A 186 7.09 0.55 -10.86
C MET A 186 6.07 -0.55 -11.13
N ARG A 187 6.54 -1.78 -11.42
CA ARG A 187 5.66 -2.93 -11.62
C ARG A 187 4.98 -3.37 -10.33
N PHE A 188 5.69 -3.33 -9.19
CA PHE A 188 5.15 -3.63 -7.88
C PHE A 188 3.98 -2.69 -7.53
N TRP A 189 4.23 -1.38 -7.58
CA TRP A 189 3.20 -0.40 -7.24
C TRP A 189 2.05 -0.34 -8.25
N ALA A 190 2.29 -0.70 -9.51
CA ALA A 190 1.22 -0.86 -10.49
C ALA A 190 0.27 -2.02 -10.13
N ALA A 191 0.82 -3.17 -9.69
CA ALA A 191 0.03 -4.28 -9.20
C ALA A 191 -0.78 -3.88 -7.96
N TYR A 192 -0.15 -3.25 -6.98
CA TYR A 192 -0.83 -2.70 -5.79
C TYR A 192 -1.93 -1.70 -6.16
N GLY A 193 -1.64 -0.79 -7.09
CA GLY A 193 -2.59 0.19 -7.61
C GLY A 193 -3.84 -0.48 -8.16
N LEU A 194 -3.71 -1.59 -8.88
CA LEU A 194 -4.84 -2.38 -9.39
C LEU A 194 -5.63 -3.09 -8.27
N THR A 195 -4.99 -3.52 -7.19
CA THR A 195 -5.63 -4.13 -6.02
C THR A 195 -6.64 -3.20 -5.36
N VAL A 196 -6.27 -1.92 -5.19
CA VAL A 196 -7.11 -0.95 -4.47
C VAL A 196 -8.25 -0.38 -5.34
N MET A 197 -8.21 -0.61 -6.65
CA MET A 197 -9.25 -0.12 -7.56
C MET A 197 -10.59 -0.78 -7.27
N ARG A 198 -11.62 0.04 -7.02
CA ARG A 198 -13.00 -0.41 -6.80
C ARG A 198 -13.80 -0.51 -8.10
N THR A 199 -13.14 -0.76 -9.22
CA THR A 199 -13.73 -0.78 -10.56
C THR A 199 -13.35 -2.07 -11.30
N ASP A 200 -13.87 -2.25 -12.51
CA ASP A 200 -13.51 -3.39 -13.35
C ASP A 200 -12.07 -3.25 -13.86
N ILE A 201 -11.20 -4.14 -13.36
CA ILE A 201 -9.80 -4.25 -13.75
C ILE A 201 -9.56 -5.42 -14.73
N SER A 202 -10.61 -6.02 -15.31
CA SER A 202 -10.51 -7.19 -16.20
C SER A 202 -9.59 -6.98 -17.41
N ALA A 203 -9.38 -5.72 -17.82
CA ALA A 203 -8.43 -5.38 -18.87
C ALA A 203 -6.97 -5.72 -18.49
N ALA A 204 -6.65 -5.74 -17.20
CA ALA A 204 -5.32 -6.07 -16.66
C ALA A 204 -5.02 -7.57 -16.68
N LEU A 205 -6.01 -8.42 -16.96
CA LEU A 205 -5.90 -9.88 -16.81
C LEU A 205 -4.65 -10.47 -17.46
N ARG A 206 -4.35 -10.08 -18.72
CA ARG A 206 -3.21 -10.66 -19.45
C ARG A 206 -1.88 -10.25 -18.83
N GLU A 207 -1.74 -8.99 -18.45
CA GLU A 207 -0.49 -8.48 -17.87
C GLU A 207 -0.29 -8.97 -16.45
N LEU A 208 -1.34 -9.01 -15.63
CA LEU A 208 -1.28 -9.58 -14.28
C LEU A 208 -0.94 -11.08 -14.32
N ASP A 209 -1.56 -11.84 -15.22
CA ASP A 209 -1.22 -13.26 -15.42
C ASP A 209 0.24 -13.43 -15.87
N ARG A 210 0.76 -12.56 -16.74
CA ARG A 210 2.19 -12.57 -17.11
C ARG A 210 3.08 -12.24 -15.92
N VAL A 211 2.79 -11.18 -15.17
CA VAL A 211 3.60 -10.74 -14.02
C VAL A 211 3.61 -11.82 -12.94
N ALA A 212 2.44 -12.30 -12.52
CA ALA A 212 2.31 -13.40 -11.56
C ALA A 212 3.02 -14.69 -12.01
N ALA A 213 3.13 -14.93 -13.31
CA ALA A 213 3.77 -16.11 -13.85
C ALA A 213 5.28 -16.00 -14.07
N PHE A 214 5.88 -14.82 -14.08
CA PHE A 214 7.26 -14.68 -14.54
C PHE A 214 8.10 -13.65 -13.78
N ASP A 215 7.49 -12.78 -12.97
CA ASP A 215 8.18 -11.67 -12.31
C ASP A 215 8.44 -11.94 -10.83
N HIS A 216 9.43 -12.80 -10.57
CA HIS A 216 9.81 -13.22 -9.22
C HIS A 216 10.73 -12.22 -8.51
N VAL A 217 10.87 -10.99 -9.05
CA VAL A 217 11.71 -9.96 -8.44
C VAL A 217 11.06 -9.47 -7.15
N ALA A 218 11.86 -9.28 -6.10
CA ALA A 218 11.47 -8.57 -4.90
C ALA A 218 12.24 -7.23 -4.87
N PRO A 219 11.58 -6.09 -5.10
CA PRO A 219 12.21 -4.78 -5.01
C PRO A 219 12.68 -4.49 -3.57
N ASP A 220 13.57 -3.52 -3.41
CA ASP A 220 14.17 -3.23 -2.11
C ASP A 220 13.13 -2.64 -1.15
N GLY A 221 12.93 -3.30 0.00
CA GLY A 221 11.92 -2.90 0.99
C GLY A 221 10.54 -3.52 0.78
N TRP A 222 10.31 -4.18 -0.36
CA TRP A 222 9.03 -4.78 -0.73
C TRP A 222 9.14 -6.31 -0.89
N TRP A 223 7.99 -6.98 -1.03
CA TRP A 223 7.93 -8.41 -1.35
C TRP A 223 7.91 -8.63 -2.87
N HIS A 224 7.71 -9.89 -3.28
CA HIS A 224 7.87 -10.27 -4.68
C HIS A 224 6.71 -9.74 -5.55
N ILE A 225 7.01 -9.26 -6.75
CA ILE A 225 6.03 -8.63 -7.65
C ILE A 225 4.97 -9.63 -8.10
N ASP A 226 5.35 -10.87 -8.42
CA ASP A 226 4.43 -11.95 -8.76
C ASP A 226 3.33 -12.17 -7.71
N ARG A 227 3.69 -12.05 -6.42
CA ARG A 227 2.79 -12.15 -5.28
C ARG A 227 1.85 -10.96 -5.18
N GLU A 228 2.35 -9.75 -5.42
CA GLU A 228 1.52 -8.57 -5.46
C GLU A 228 0.51 -8.62 -6.60
N ALA A 229 0.91 -9.12 -7.77
CA ALA A 229 0.03 -9.30 -8.92
C ALA A 229 -1.07 -10.37 -8.71
N LEU A 230 -0.88 -11.29 -7.75
CA LEU A 230 -1.85 -12.38 -7.52
C LEU A 230 -3.15 -11.90 -6.88
N ASP A 231 -3.15 -10.88 -6.02
CA ASP A 231 -4.38 -10.36 -5.44
C ASP A 231 -5.36 -9.81 -6.50
N PRO A 232 -4.98 -8.82 -7.34
CA PRO A 232 -5.88 -8.31 -8.36
C PRO A 232 -6.19 -9.38 -9.42
N LEU A 233 -5.27 -10.31 -9.71
CA LEU A 233 -5.50 -11.42 -10.63
C LEU A 233 -6.60 -12.38 -10.14
N GLU A 234 -6.52 -12.80 -8.88
CA GLU A 234 -7.52 -13.68 -8.27
C GLU A 234 -8.87 -12.99 -8.12
N ASN A 235 -8.88 -11.67 -7.86
CA ASN A 235 -10.10 -10.89 -7.89
C ASN A 235 -10.79 -10.92 -9.26
N ILE A 236 -10.04 -10.81 -10.36
CA ILE A 236 -10.60 -10.93 -11.72
C ILE A 236 -11.18 -12.33 -11.94
N TYR A 237 -10.44 -13.39 -11.57
CA TYR A 237 -10.93 -14.76 -11.76
C TYR A 237 -12.18 -15.06 -10.95
N TRP A 238 -12.22 -14.61 -9.70
CA TRP A 238 -13.39 -14.75 -8.82
C TRP A 238 -14.63 -14.14 -9.46
N GLN A 239 -14.54 -12.90 -9.94
CA GLN A 239 -15.64 -12.19 -10.60
C GLN A 239 -16.08 -12.88 -11.89
N ARG A 240 -15.14 -13.32 -12.74
CA ARG A 240 -15.44 -14.00 -14.00
C ARG A 240 -16.15 -15.34 -13.82
N LEU A 241 -15.94 -16.01 -12.70
CA LEU A 241 -16.63 -17.24 -12.34
C LEU A 241 -18.03 -16.99 -11.76
N GLY A 242 -18.44 -15.73 -11.62
CA GLY A 242 -19.75 -15.36 -11.08
C GLY A 242 -19.90 -15.62 -9.59
N LEU A 243 -18.77 -15.79 -8.87
CA LEU A 243 -18.78 -16.02 -7.43
C LEU A 243 -19.06 -14.72 -6.69
N ARG A 244 -19.92 -14.77 -5.68
CA ARG A 244 -20.31 -13.62 -4.87
C ARG A 244 -19.72 -13.74 -3.47
N GLU A 245 -19.41 -12.60 -2.87
CA GLU A 245 -19.11 -12.51 -1.44
C GLU A 245 -20.41 -12.26 -0.69
N ASN A 246 -20.66 -13.01 0.38
CA ASN A 246 -21.71 -12.67 1.34
C ASN A 246 -21.07 -11.90 2.51
N GLU A 247 -21.85 -11.13 3.27
CA GLU A 247 -21.35 -10.35 4.41
C GLU A 247 -20.61 -11.23 5.44
N ASP A 248 -21.03 -12.49 5.61
CA ASP A 248 -20.44 -13.46 6.54
C ASP A 248 -19.26 -14.28 5.96
N SER A 249 -19.00 -14.21 4.65
CA SER A 249 -18.02 -15.07 3.94
C SER A 249 -17.07 -14.29 3.04
N ARG A 250 -16.43 -13.25 3.60
CA ARG A 250 -15.45 -12.44 2.87
C ARG A 250 -14.32 -13.33 2.34
N LYS A 251 -14.11 -13.33 1.03
CA LYS A 251 -13.06 -14.12 0.41
C LYS A 251 -11.67 -13.63 0.85
N ARG A 252 -10.75 -14.56 0.92
CA ARG A 252 -9.33 -14.37 1.20
C ARG A 252 -8.54 -15.17 0.18
N ILE A 253 -7.35 -14.68 -0.14
CA ILE A 253 -6.42 -15.43 -0.98
C ILE A 253 -5.27 -15.84 -0.08
N HIS A 254 -4.94 -17.13 -0.07
CA HIS A 254 -3.82 -17.66 0.67
C HIS A 254 -2.95 -18.51 -0.23
N VAL A 255 -1.70 -18.64 0.20
CA VAL A 255 -0.71 -19.51 -0.41
C VAL A 255 -0.36 -20.59 0.58
N ILE A 256 -0.31 -21.82 0.08
CA ILE A 256 0.33 -22.95 0.75
C ILE A 256 1.66 -23.19 0.04
N SER A 257 2.77 -22.98 0.74
CA SER A 257 4.11 -23.05 0.16
C SER A 257 5.13 -23.61 1.16
N PRO A 258 6.13 -24.38 0.71
CA PRO A 258 7.28 -24.77 1.53
C PRO A 258 8.18 -23.59 1.94
N ALA A 259 8.07 -22.44 1.28
CA ALA A 259 8.77 -21.22 1.66
C ALA A 259 7.80 -20.28 2.39
N PRO A 260 8.16 -19.76 3.58
CA PRO A 260 7.34 -18.81 4.30
C PRO A 260 7.25 -17.46 3.55
N GLU A 261 6.28 -16.65 3.95
CA GLU A 261 6.07 -15.30 3.43
C GLU A 261 7.21 -14.34 3.84
N TYR A 262 7.46 -13.26 3.08
CA TYR A 262 8.50 -12.28 3.35
C TYR A 262 8.37 -11.60 4.73
N SER A 263 7.17 -11.21 5.15
CA SER A 263 6.88 -10.67 6.49
C SER A 263 7.18 -11.69 7.58
N THR A 264 6.91 -12.97 7.34
CA THR A 264 7.31 -14.04 8.28
C THR A 264 8.81 -14.17 8.34
N PHE A 265 9.49 -14.08 7.20
CA PHE A 265 10.94 -14.02 7.16
C PHE A 265 11.48 -12.80 7.93
N LYS A 266 10.95 -11.60 7.68
CA LYS A 266 11.35 -10.38 8.37
C LYS A 266 11.12 -10.48 9.89
N TRP A 267 9.98 -11.03 10.30
CA TRP A 267 9.61 -11.22 11.70
C TRP A 267 10.50 -12.25 12.40
N LEU A 268 10.71 -13.42 11.79
CA LEU A 268 11.56 -14.49 12.33
C LEU A 268 13.05 -14.15 12.33
N PHE A 269 13.50 -13.35 11.36
CA PHE A 269 14.92 -13.15 11.05
C PHE A 269 15.33 -11.68 11.10
N ASN A 270 14.75 -10.90 12.03
CA ASN A 270 15.11 -9.50 12.33
C ASN A 270 16.60 -9.29 12.74
N ARG A 271 17.45 -10.31 12.58
CA ARG A 271 18.91 -10.32 12.74
C ARG A 271 19.68 -10.16 11.43
N TRP A 272 19.04 -10.08 10.26
CA TRP A 272 19.72 -9.96 8.96
C TRP A 272 19.64 -8.54 8.37
N PRO A 273 20.74 -7.98 7.83
CA PRO A 273 20.70 -6.77 7.01
C PRO A 273 19.75 -6.93 5.82
N TYR A 274 19.10 -5.83 5.41
CA TYR A 274 18.28 -5.79 4.20
C TYR A 274 19.04 -6.40 3.00
N GLY A 275 18.39 -7.33 2.28
CA GLY A 275 18.93 -7.93 1.03
C GLY A 275 19.47 -9.36 1.13
N GLU A 276 19.65 -9.93 2.33
CA GLU A 276 20.18 -11.28 2.49
C GLU A 276 19.18 -12.41 2.16
N TYR A 277 17.88 -12.12 2.03
CA TYR A 277 16.84 -13.08 1.63
C TYR A 277 17.15 -13.81 0.31
N LYS A 278 17.95 -13.16 -0.57
CA LYS A 278 18.45 -13.71 -1.84
C LYS A 278 19.33 -14.96 -1.67
N LYS A 279 19.79 -15.25 -0.44
CA LYS A 279 20.63 -16.42 -0.10
C LYS A 279 19.83 -17.66 0.31
N LEU A 280 18.51 -17.56 0.48
CA LEU A 280 17.68 -18.70 0.85
C LEU A 280 17.67 -19.75 -0.25
N LYS A 281 17.81 -21.03 0.13
CA LYS A 281 17.68 -22.13 -0.82
C LYS A 281 16.26 -22.14 -1.38
N PRO A 282 16.09 -22.27 -2.71
CA PRO A 282 14.78 -22.37 -3.31
C PRO A 282 14.04 -23.58 -2.73
N PRO A 283 12.71 -23.49 -2.62
CA PRO A 283 11.92 -24.58 -2.07
C PRO A 283 12.12 -25.88 -2.85
N SER A 284 12.38 -26.97 -2.13
CA SER A 284 12.68 -28.28 -2.71
C SER A 284 11.43 -29.05 -3.12
N LEU A 285 10.27 -28.75 -2.53
CA LEU A 285 9.01 -29.39 -2.86
C LEU A 285 8.56 -28.95 -4.27
N LYS A 286 8.34 -29.94 -5.14
CA LYS A 286 7.70 -29.79 -6.44
C LYS A 286 6.59 -30.83 -6.53
N VAL A 287 5.37 -30.37 -6.76
CA VAL A 287 4.17 -31.22 -6.80
C VAL A 287 3.75 -31.44 -8.24
N ASP A 288 3.82 -32.70 -8.70
CA ASP A 288 3.37 -33.07 -10.04
C ASP A 288 1.86 -32.81 -10.20
N HIS A 289 1.50 -32.07 -11.25
CA HIS A 289 0.13 -31.63 -11.47
C HIS A 289 -0.84 -32.79 -11.78
N ARG A 290 -0.37 -33.90 -12.37
CA ARG A 290 -1.20 -35.07 -12.68
C ARG A 290 -1.50 -35.87 -11.42
N TRP A 291 -0.48 -36.06 -10.58
CA TRP A 291 -0.63 -36.65 -9.26
C TRP A 291 -1.62 -35.85 -8.41
N LEU A 292 -1.46 -34.52 -8.35
CA LEU A 292 -2.36 -33.67 -7.58
C LEU A 292 -3.80 -33.71 -8.13
N THR A 293 -3.96 -33.75 -9.46
CA THR A 293 -5.27 -33.93 -10.09
C THR A 293 -5.96 -35.22 -9.64
N LYS A 294 -5.22 -36.33 -9.52
CA LYS A 294 -5.76 -37.59 -9.01
C LYS A 294 -6.21 -37.45 -7.55
N LYS A 295 -5.37 -36.87 -6.69
CA LYS A 295 -5.69 -36.64 -5.27
C LYS A 295 -6.91 -35.75 -5.07
N LEU A 296 -7.00 -34.66 -5.82
CA LEU A 296 -8.15 -33.76 -5.78
C LEU A 296 -9.46 -34.46 -6.17
N ARG A 297 -9.44 -35.37 -7.16
CA ARG A 297 -10.64 -36.14 -7.56
C ARG A 297 -11.02 -37.24 -6.58
N GLU A 298 -10.05 -37.80 -5.88
CA GLU A 298 -10.30 -38.77 -4.79
C GLU A 298 -11.06 -38.07 -3.64
N GLU A 299 -10.66 -36.85 -3.29
CA GLU A 299 -11.26 -36.07 -2.20
C GLU A 299 -12.58 -35.37 -2.59
N TRP A 300 -12.59 -34.70 -3.74
CA TRP A 300 -13.74 -33.95 -4.24
C TRP A 300 -14.17 -34.49 -5.61
N PRO A 301 -15.06 -35.51 -5.67
CA PRO A 301 -15.51 -36.10 -6.94
C PRO A 301 -16.21 -35.12 -7.89
N SER A 302 -16.83 -34.06 -7.34
CA SER A 302 -17.51 -32.99 -8.09
C SER A 302 -16.58 -31.87 -8.57
N ILE A 303 -15.26 -32.00 -8.36
CA ILE A 303 -14.28 -30.96 -8.73
C ILE A 303 -14.37 -30.56 -10.20
N ARG A 304 -14.32 -29.25 -10.43
CA ARG A 304 -14.16 -28.67 -11.77
C ARG A 304 -12.72 -28.23 -11.95
N LEU A 305 -12.08 -28.66 -13.05
CA LEU A 305 -10.68 -28.36 -13.35
C LEU A 305 -10.55 -27.42 -14.54
N ASN A 306 -9.46 -26.64 -14.60
CA ASN A 306 -9.14 -25.70 -15.67
C ASN A 306 -10.29 -24.70 -15.94
N ILE A 307 -10.82 -24.16 -14.84
CA ILE A 307 -11.95 -23.24 -14.78
C ILE A 307 -11.59 -21.82 -15.23
N ARG A 308 -10.32 -21.40 -15.10
CA ARG A 308 -9.86 -20.05 -15.44
C ARG A 308 -9.75 -19.92 -16.97
N LYS A 309 -10.34 -18.84 -17.52
CA LYS A 309 -10.35 -18.53 -18.96
C LYS A 309 -9.93 -17.07 -19.25
N PRO A 310 -9.00 -16.82 -20.19
CA PRO A 310 -8.20 -17.81 -20.94
C PRO A 310 -7.32 -18.65 -20.01
N ARG A 311 -6.69 -19.71 -20.54
CA ARG A 311 -5.83 -20.57 -19.71
C ARG A 311 -4.69 -19.71 -19.12
N PRO A 312 -4.55 -19.65 -17.78
CA PRO A 312 -3.52 -18.85 -17.15
C PRO A 312 -2.12 -19.38 -17.45
N GLN A 313 -1.15 -18.47 -17.51
CA GLN A 313 0.28 -18.81 -17.50
C GLN A 313 0.76 -19.07 -16.07
N THR A 314 0.11 -18.45 -15.08
CA THR A 314 0.48 -18.57 -13.66
C THR A 314 0.25 -19.98 -13.10
N TYR A 315 -0.73 -20.72 -13.63
CA TYR A 315 -1.15 -22.01 -13.10
C TYR A 315 -1.02 -23.15 -14.12
N LEU A 316 -0.37 -24.24 -13.72
CA LEU A 316 -0.36 -25.48 -14.50
C LEU A 316 -1.69 -26.23 -14.40
N LEU A 317 -2.33 -26.11 -13.24
CA LEU A 317 -3.60 -26.71 -12.88
C LEU A 317 -4.37 -25.72 -12.03
N ASP A 318 -5.65 -25.53 -12.35
CA ASP A 318 -6.59 -24.77 -11.52
C ASP A 318 -7.89 -25.53 -11.32
N TRP A 319 -8.61 -25.21 -10.25
CA TRP A 319 -9.83 -25.90 -9.88
C TRP A 319 -10.83 -25.03 -9.14
N LEU A 320 -12.09 -25.47 -9.17
CA LEU A 320 -13.17 -25.05 -8.28
C LEU A 320 -13.71 -26.28 -7.56
N ILE A 321 -13.72 -26.23 -6.24
CA ILE A 321 -14.37 -27.20 -5.36
C ILE A 321 -15.40 -26.49 -4.48
N GLU A 322 -16.27 -27.26 -3.86
CA GLU A 322 -17.21 -26.79 -2.84
C GLU A 322 -16.88 -27.51 -1.53
N ILE A 323 -16.73 -26.75 -0.45
CA ILE A 323 -16.48 -27.26 0.89
C ILE A 323 -17.56 -26.67 1.81
N ASP A 324 -18.39 -27.53 2.40
CA ASP A 324 -19.52 -27.12 3.24
C ASP A 324 -20.46 -26.07 2.61
N GLY A 325 -20.72 -26.19 1.30
CA GLY A 325 -21.57 -25.24 0.55
C GLY A 325 -20.86 -23.97 0.09
N GLU A 326 -19.56 -23.83 0.37
CA GLU A 326 -18.79 -22.64 0.07
C GLU A 326 -17.77 -22.90 -1.05
N PRO A 327 -17.69 -22.02 -2.07
CA PRO A 327 -16.78 -22.21 -3.19
C PRO A 327 -15.32 -21.94 -2.77
N LEU A 328 -14.41 -22.80 -3.21
CA LEU A 328 -12.98 -22.58 -3.11
C LEU A 328 -12.33 -22.77 -4.48
N ILE A 329 -11.74 -21.70 -4.99
CA ILE A 329 -10.88 -21.76 -6.16
C ILE A 329 -9.48 -22.13 -5.67
N GLY A 330 -8.80 -23.02 -6.39
CA GLY A 330 -7.38 -23.23 -6.18
C GLY A 330 -6.59 -23.28 -7.48
N GLY A 331 -5.27 -23.19 -7.35
CA GLY A 331 -4.33 -23.24 -8.46
C GLY A 331 -2.97 -23.75 -8.00
N LEU A 332 -2.41 -24.71 -8.72
CA LEU A 332 -1.02 -25.10 -8.60
C LEU A 332 -0.19 -24.14 -9.43
N HIS A 333 0.63 -23.34 -8.75
CA HIS A 333 1.55 -22.40 -9.40
C HIS A 333 2.43 -23.14 -10.41
N ARG A 334 2.77 -22.49 -11.51
CA ARG A 334 3.52 -23.07 -12.63
C ARG A 334 4.87 -23.68 -12.25
N GLU A 335 5.48 -23.16 -11.20
CA GLU A 335 6.74 -23.65 -10.67
C GLU A 335 6.53 -24.83 -9.71
N GLN A 336 5.30 -25.33 -9.55
CA GLN A 336 4.92 -26.54 -8.82
C GLN A 336 5.26 -26.55 -7.33
N TYR A 337 5.74 -25.45 -6.74
CA TYR A 337 6.08 -25.40 -5.32
C TYR A 337 4.94 -24.88 -4.45
N ALA A 338 4.00 -24.12 -5.00
CA ALA A 338 2.95 -23.46 -4.25
C ALA A 338 1.56 -23.76 -4.78
N VAL A 339 0.61 -23.83 -3.85
CA VAL A 339 -0.82 -23.87 -4.15
C VAL A 339 -1.43 -22.55 -3.68
N VAL A 340 -2.08 -21.84 -4.59
CA VAL A 340 -2.85 -20.63 -4.29
C VAL A 340 -4.30 -21.05 -4.11
N ILE A 341 -4.94 -20.63 -3.02
CA ILE A 341 -6.36 -20.90 -2.74
C ILE A 341 -7.08 -19.59 -2.44
N THR A 342 -8.30 -19.48 -2.99
CA THR A 342 -9.16 -18.32 -2.81
C THR A 342 -10.54 -18.79 -2.40
N GLY A 343 -11.00 -18.34 -1.24
CA GLY A 343 -12.29 -18.74 -0.66
C GLY A 343 -12.49 -18.10 0.70
N ASN A 344 -13.47 -18.58 1.47
CA ASN A 344 -13.60 -18.16 2.86
C ASN A 344 -12.61 -18.91 3.77
N LEU A 345 -12.36 -18.38 4.97
CA LEU A 345 -11.36 -18.94 5.89
C LEU A 345 -11.62 -20.40 6.28
N LYS A 346 -12.88 -20.80 6.45
CA LYS A 346 -13.23 -22.17 6.85
C LYS A 346 -12.85 -23.16 5.77
N ALA A 347 -13.35 -22.96 4.54
CA ALA A 347 -13.03 -23.81 3.39
C ALA A 347 -11.53 -23.88 3.13
N MET A 348 -10.82 -22.76 3.31
CA MET A 348 -9.37 -22.69 3.16
C MET A 348 -8.63 -23.53 4.21
N ARG A 349 -9.05 -23.52 5.47
CA ARG A 349 -8.46 -24.34 6.54
C ARG A 349 -8.73 -25.82 6.34
N VAL A 350 -9.94 -26.19 5.90
CA VAL A 350 -10.27 -27.58 5.51
C VAL A 350 -9.32 -28.04 4.39
N PHE A 351 -9.20 -27.25 3.32
CA PHE A 351 -8.31 -27.57 2.21
C PHE A 351 -6.84 -27.64 2.65
N ALA A 352 -6.37 -26.71 3.48
CA ALA A 352 -4.99 -26.69 3.96
C ALA A 352 -4.67 -27.91 4.83
N THR A 353 -5.60 -28.34 5.68
CA THR A 353 -5.48 -29.55 6.50
C THR A 353 -5.38 -30.80 5.61
N TRP A 354 -6.28 -30.93 4.64
CA TRP A 354 -6.24 -32.02 3.66
C TRP A 354 -4.94 -32.03 2.86
N TYR A 355 -4.55 -30.89 2.29
CA TYR A 355 -3.34 -30.77 1.48
C TYR A 355 -2.10 -31.12 2.31
N ARG A 356 -2.05 -30.71 3.59
CA ARG A 356 -0.97 -31.10 4.48
C ARG A 356 -0.90 -32.61 4.69
N SER A 357 -2.04 -33.30 4.76
CA SER A 357 -2.12 -34.74 5.01
C SER A 357 -1.57 -35.61 3.87
N ILE A 358 -1.60 -35.09 2.63
CA ILE A 358 -1.14 -35.82 1.43
C ILE A 358 0.32 -35.55 1.07
N ILE A 359 0.95 -34.56 1.71
CA ILE A 359 2.36 -34.20 1.51
C ILE A 359 3.22 -34.87 2.60
N GLU A 360 4.43 -35.31 2.25
CA GLU A 360 5.32 -36.01 3.20
C GLU A 360 5.54 -35.20 4.50
N PRO A 361 5.49 -35.84 5.70
CA PRO A 361 5.61 -35.14 6.98
C PRO A 361 6.89 -34.29 7.16
N LYS A 362 7.99 -34.68 6.50
CA LYS A 362 9.27 -33.97 6.55
C LYS A 362 9.32 -32.68 5.71
N GLN A 363 8.37 -32.49 4.79
CA GLN A 363 8.30 -31.29 3.98
C GLN A 363 7.63 -30.18 4.79
N TYR A 364 8.30 -29.05 4.86
CA TYR A 364 7.71 -27.85 5.45
C TYR A 364 6.62 -27.34 4.54
N LEU A 365 5.53 -26.88 5.15
CA LEU A 365 4.45 -26.19 4.47
C LEU A 365 3.98 -25.06 5.38
N PHE A 366 3.75 -23.91 4.77
CA PHE A 366 3.29 -22.70 5.40
C PHE A 366 2.01 -22.24 4.71
N LEU A 367 1.02 -21.83 5.49
CA LEU A 367 -0.21 -21.19 5.05
C LEU A 367 -0.13 -19.71 5.41
N TYR A 368 -0.30 -18.82 4.44
CA TYR A 368 -0.32 -17.37 4.67
C TYR A 368 -1.23 -16.65 3.69
N GLU A 369 -1.81 -15.55 4.17
CA GLU A 369 -2.37 -14.52 3.30
C GLU A 369 -1.25 -13.71 2.62
N TRP A 370 -1.56 -13.06 1.50
CA TRP A 370 -0.61 -12.13 0.86
C TRP A 370 -0.11 -11.07 1.84
N ALA A 371 1.22 -10.86 1.86
CA ALA A 371 1.93 -9.97 2.78
C ALA A 371 1.71 -10.26 4.29
N GLY A 372 1.01 -11.34 4.63
CA GLY A 372 0.66 -11.73 5.99
C GLY A 372 1.69 -12.68 6.61
N LEU A 373 1.69 -12.75 7.93
CA LEU A 373 2.47 -13.78 8.62
C LEU A 373 1.97 -15.19 8.24
N ALA A 374 2.90 -16.14 8.27
CA ALA A 374 2.67 -17.52 7.90
C ALA A 374 2.48 -18.41 9.11
N THR A 375 1.60 -19.38 8.93
CA THR A 375 1.31 -20.45 9.87
C THR A 375 1.92 -21.73 9.35
N GLU A 376 2.80 -22.35 10.12
CA GLU A 376 3.35 -23.66 9.78
C GLU A 376 2.25 -24.73 9.86
N LEU A 377 2.04 -25.45 8.77
CA LEU A 377 1.13 -26.59 8.71
C LEU A 377 1.85 -27.84 9.22
N LYS A 378 1.73 -28.13 10.52
CA LYS A 378 2.33 -29.33 11.13
C LYS A 378 1.57 -30.58 10.71
N SER A 379 2.27 -31.71 10.60
CA SER A 379 1.63 -33.00 10.29
C SER A 379 0.58 -33.35 11.35
N GLY A 380 -0.64 -33.69 10.92
CA GLY A 380 -1.76 -34.02 11.82
C GLY A 380 -2.44 -32.82 12.47
N MET A 381 -2.08 -31.59 12.10
CA MET A 381 -2.77 -30.38 12.56
C MET A 381 -4.22 -30.36 12.03
N SER A 382 -5.18 -29.99 12.89
CA SER A 382 -6.59 -29.83 12.52
C SER A 382 -6.91 -28.39 12.11
N GLU A 383 -8.11 -28.18 11.55
CA GLU A 383 -8.63 -26.84 11.21
C GLU A 383 -8.62 -25.89 12.43
N THR A 384 -9.09 -26.37 13.57
CA THR A 384 -9.08 -25.61 14.84
C THR A 384 -7.64 -25.34 15.30
N GLY A 385 -6.72 -26.27 15.06
CA GLY A 385 -5.30 -26.06 15.33
C GLY A 385 -4.70 -24.93 14.50
N ILE A 386 -5.01 -24.88 13.20
CA ILE A 386 -4.61 -23.78 12.31
C ILE A 386 -5.19 -22.45 12.80
N GLU A 387 -6.48 -22.44 13.14
CA GLU A 387 -7.16 -21.25 13.64
C GLU A 387 -6.54 -20.71 14.93
N MET A 388 -6.23 -21.59 15.89
CA MET A 388 -5.60 -21.20 17.14
C MET A 388 -4.20 -20.63 16.92
N GLU A 389 -3.40 -21.23 16.03
CA GLU A 389 -2.06 -20.73 15.71
C GLU A 389 -2.12 -19.37 15.00
N GLN A 390 -3.06 -19.18 14.06
CA GLN A 390 -3.31 -17.89 13.42
C GLN A 390 -3.73 -16.83 14.43
N ALA A 391 -4.66 -17.16 15.33
CA ALA A 391 -5.15 -16.23 16.35
C ALA A 391 -4.08 -15.89 17.41
N ASP A 392 -3.24 -16.85 17.80
CA ASP A 392 -2.10 -16.60 18.69
C ASP A 392 -1.12 -15.64 18.03
N ARG A 393 -0.73 -15.93 16.79
CA ARG A 393 0.14 -15.10 15.98
C ARG A 393 -0.39 -13.67 15.82
N ASP A 394 -1.67 -13.50 15.49
CA ASP A 394 -2.29 -12.19 15.27
C ASP A 394 -2.46 -11.38 16.58
N LYS A 395 -2.47 -12.04 17.75
CA LYS A 395 -2.36 -11.34 19.05
C LYS A 395 -0.95 -10.82 19.29
N HIS A 396 0.05 -11.59 18.86
CA HIS A 396 1.46 -11.26 19.04
C HIS A 396 2.05 -10.43 17.90
N THR A 397 1.34 -10.17 16.78
CA THR A 397 1.80 -9.21 15.76
C THR A 397 1.93 -7.78 16.28
N ASN A 398 1.17 -7.42 17.33
CA ASN A 398 1.24 -6.12 17.99
C ASN A 398 2.27 -6.06 19.13
N ALA A 399 2.93 -7.18 19.44
CA ALA A 399 4.02 -7.28 20.39
C ALA A 399 5.27 -7.69 19.62
N LEU A 400 6.29 -6.84 19.59
CA LEU A 400 7.62 -7.20 19.09
C LEU A 400 8.25 -8.24 20.04
N ASP A 401 7.71 -9.46 20.10
CA ASP A 401 8.17 -10.50 21.02
C ASP A 401 9.01 -11.53 20.26
N GLU A 402 10.30 -11.51 20.57
CA GLU A 402 11.36 -12.31 19.99
C GLU A 402 11.17 -13.79 20.37
N ARG A 403 10.74 -14.63 19.42
CA ARG A 403 10.81 -16.09 19.57
C ARG A 403 11.95 -16.65 18.71
N ASP A 404 12.92 -17.28 19.36
CA ASP A 404 13.99 -18.08 18.74
C ASP A 404 13.38 -19.35 18.09
N ILE A 405 12.94 -19.25 16.83
CA ILE A 405 12.54 -20.42 16.03
C ILE A 405 13.71 -20.80 15.11
N LYS A 406 14.38 -21.92 15.42
CA LYS A 406 15.45 -22.48 14.58
C LYS A 406 14.86 -23.26 13.40
N TYR A 407 15.00 -22.75 12.19
CA TYR A 407 14.65 -23.46 10.95
C TYR A 407 15.88 -24.07 10.26
N PRO A 408 15.78 -25.27 9.66
CA PRO A 408 16.93 -26.03 9.13
C PRO A 408 17.54 -25.50 7.82
N TRP A 409 16.99 -24.43 7.23
CA TRP A 409 17.59 -23.73 6.07
C TRP A 409 18.35 -22.46 6.47
N VAL A 410 18.42 -22.14 7.76
CA VAL A 410 19.30 -21.11 8.28
C VAL A 410 20.70 -21.70 8.32
N ILE A 411 21.53 -21.33 7.35
CA ILE A 411 22.97 -21.47 7.51
C ILE A 411 23.33 -20.39 8.52
N GLU A 412 23.60 -20.80 9.77
CA GLU A 412 24.28 -19.93 10.74
C GLU A 412 25.58 -19.48 10.05
N THR A 413 25.63 -18.24 9.58
CA THR A 413 26.91 -17.60 9.23
C THR A 413 27.48 -17.05 10.52
N ASP A 414 28.70 -17.47 10.83
CA ASP A 414 29.47 -17.09 12.02
C ASP A 414 29.51 -15.57 12.29
#